data_AF-A0A956YQG1-F1
#
_entry.id   AF-A0A956YQG1-F1
#
_cell.length_a   1.000
_cell.length_b   1.000
_cell.length_c   1.000
_cell.angle_alpha   90.00
_cell.angle_beta   90.00
_cell.angle_gamma   90.00
#
_symmetry.space_group_name_H-M   'P 1'
#
loop_
_entity.id
_entity.type
_entity.pdbx_description
1 polymer ?
#
loop_
_entity_poly.entity_id
_entity_poly.type
_entity_poly.pdbx_seq_one_letter_code
_entity_poly.pdbx_strand_id
1 'polypeptide(L)' 'MKTYPVNEAHRLQTGQLNMPPRLLLGPGPSNAHPRVLQAISNQQVGHLDPSFIAVMNEIQE' A
#
# COMPACT_ATOMS: atom_id res chain seq x y z
N MET A 1 19.13 -10.91 -26.44
CA MET A 1 18.59 -11.25 -25.11
C MET A 1 17.29 -12.00 -25.32
N LYS A 2 17.18 -13.29 -24.95
CA LYS A 2 15.95 -14.09 -25.16
C LYS A 2 15.03 -13.89 -23.95
N THR A 3 13.81 -13.42 -24.17
CA THR A 3 12.76 -13.38 -23.14
C THR A 3 11.93 -14.65 -23.19
N TYR A 4 11.62 -15.24 -22.04
CA TYR A 4 10.68 -16.35 -21.94
C TYR A 4 9.25 -15.81 -21.85
N PRO A 5 8.26 -16.45 -22.52
CA PRO A 5 6.87 -16.06 -22.38
C PRO A 5 6.37 -16.36 -20.96
N VAL A 6 5.56 -15.45 -20.41
CA VAL A 6 4.91 -15.65 -19.11
C VAL A 6 3.88 -16.77 -19.24
N ASN A 7 3.96 -17.78 -18.37
CA ASN A 7 2.99 -18.88 -18.32
C ASN A 7 1.81 -18.48 -17.41
N GLU A 8 0.62 -18.42 -17.99
CA GLU A 8 -0.60 -17.99 -17.31
C GLU A 8 -1.48 -19.15 -16.79
N ALA A 9 -1.02 -20.40 -16.90
CA ALA A 9 -1.78 -21.60 -16.53
C ALA A 9 -2.28 -21.62 -15.08
N HIS A 10 -1.66 -20.84 -14.20
CA HIS A 10 -2.00 -20.76 -12.77
C HIS A 10 -2.53 -19.38 -12.35
N ARG A 11 -2.87 -18.49 -13.29
CA ARG A 11 -3.47 -17.19 -12.95
C ARG A 11 -4.90 -17.39 -12.43
N LEU A 12 -5.10 -17.07 -11.16
CA LEU A 12 -6.45 -17.00 -10.57
C LEU A 12 -7.13 -15.70 -11.01
N GLN A 13 -8.38 -15.80 -11.45
CA GLN A 13 -9.23 -14.61 -11.65
C GLN A 13 -9.80 -14.18 -10.30
N THR A 14 -9.34 -13.04 -9.79
CA THR A 14 -9.82 -12.45 -8.54
C THR A 14 -10.66 -11.20 -8.81
N GLY A 15 -11.72 -10.99 -8.02
CA GLY A 15 -12.54 -9.78 -8.07
C GLY A 15 -11.96 -8.65 -7.24
N GLN A 16 -12.59 -7.47 -7.31
CA GLN A 16 -12.24 -6.34 -6.46
C GLN A 16 -12.50 -6.66 -4.99
N LEU A 17 -11.55 -6.34 -4.12
CA LEU A 17 -11.69 -6.49 -2.68
C LEU A 17 -12.75 -5.52 -2.15
N ASN A 18 -13.84 -6.06 -1.60
CA ASN A 18 -14.89 -5.29 -0.94
C ASN A 18 -15.11 -5.85 0.48
N MET A 19 -14.77 -5.06 1.49
CA MET A 19 -14.88 -5.44 2.90
C MET A 19 -15.91 -4.54 3.59
N PRO A 20 -16.85 -5.09 4.38
CA PRO A 20 -17.78 -4.27 5.14
C PRO A 20 -17.06 -3.41 6.19
N PRO A 21 -17.59 -2.23 6.53
CA PRO A 21 -17.04 -1.40 7.59
C PRO A 21 -17.14 -2.11 8.94
N ARG A 22 -16.09 -1.98 9.76
CA ARG A 22 -16.05 -2.52 11.13
C ARG A 22 -15.51 -1.46 12.07
N LEU A 23 -16.13 -1.36 13.26
CA LEU A 23 -15.57 -0.61 14.38
C LEU A 23 -14.71 -1.56 15.22
N LEU A 24 -13.42 -1.29 15.29
CA LEU A 24 -12.43 -2.15 15.94
C LEU A 24 -12.17 -1.66 17.37
N LEU A 25 -12.75 -2.34 18.35
CA LEU A 25 -12.66 -2.01 19.79
C LEU A 25 -11.83 -3.04 20.59
N GLY A 26 -11.10 -3.93 19.91
CA GLY A 26 -10.21 -4.91 20.54
C GLY A 26 -8.85 -4.31 20.91
N PRO A 27 -7.92 -5.13 21.47
CA PRO A 27 -6.59 -4.67 21.88
C PRO A 27 -5.70 -4.23 20.70
N GLY A 28 -6.10 -4.55 19.47
CA GLY A 28 -5.42 -4.13 18.24
C GLY A 28 -5.57 -5.19 17.13
N PRO A 29 -5.44 -4.80 15.84
CA PRO A 29 -5.22 -3.43 15.34
C PRO A 29 -6.47 -2.54 15.44
N SER A 30 -6.26 -1.22 15.41
CA SER A 30 -7.34 -0.21 15.44
C SER A 30 -7.71 0.28 14.03
N ASN A 31 -8.87 0.92 13.88
CA ASN A 31 -9.22 1.60 12.64
C ASN A 31 -8.22 2.73 12.34
N ALA A 32 -7.64 2.74 11.13
CA ALA A 32 -6.80 3.85 10.69
C ALA A 32 -7.63 5.11 10.44
N HIS A 33 -7.09 6.28 10.78
CA HIS A 33 -7.73 7.55 10.48
C HIS A 33 -7.85 7.74 8.95
N PRO A 34 -8.97 8.30 8.42
CA PRO A 34 -9.18 8.44 6.97
C PRO A 34 -8.03 9.11 6.20
N ARG A 35 -7.39 10.13 6.79
CA ARG A 35 -6.19 10.79 6.24
C ARG A 35 -5.01 9.84 5.99
N VAL A 36 -4.81 8.84 6.86
CA VAL A 36 -3.73 7.85 6.69
C VAL A 36 -4.05 6.93 5.51
N LEU A 37 -5.30 6.48 5.39
CA LEU A 37 -5.75 5.64 4.27
C LEU A 37 -5.62 6.38 2.93
N GLN A 38 -5.96 7.67 2.89
CA GLN A 38 -5.76 8.51 1.71
C GLN A 38 -4.27 8.64 1.37
N ALA A 39 -3.40 8.91 2.34
CA ALA A 39 -1.96 9.02 2.11
C ALA A 39 -1.34 7.73 1.55
N ILE A 40 -1.80 6.55 2.01
CA ILE A 40 -1.34 5.24 1.52
C ILE A 40 -1.69 5.02 0.03
N SER A 41 -2.77 5.63 -0.46
CA SER A 41 -3.19 5.51 -1.86
C SER A 41 -2.38 6.35 -2.85
N ASN A 42 -1.45 7.17 -2.37
CA ASN A 42 -0.61 8.02 -3.21
C ASN A 42 0.38 7.20 -4.04
N GLN A 43 0.81 7.77 -5.16
CA GLN A 43 1.82 7.15 -6.02
C GLN A 43 3.16 7.00 -5.29
N GLN A 44 3.79 5.84 -5.46
CA GLN A 44 5.13 5.58 -4.92
C GLN A 44 6.21 6.47 -5.58
N VAL A 45 7.22 6.82 -4.80
CA VAL A 45 8.41 7.56 -5.22
C VAL A 45 9.67 6.72 -5.02
N GLY A 46 10.77 7.11 -5.66
CA GLY A 46 12.05 6.42 -5.51
C GLY A 46 12.64 6.55 -4.11
N HIS A 47 13.43 5.57 -3.68
CA HIS A 47 14.02 5.56 -2.33
C HIS A 47 15.08 6.67 -2.09
N LEU A 48 15.63 7.26 -3.15
CA LEU A 48 16.52 8.44 -3.10
C LEU A 48 15.83 9.72 -3.61
N ASP A 49 14.51 9.71 -3.74
CA ASP A 49 13.75 10.89 -4.16
C ASP A 49 13.84 12.00 -3.09
N PRO A 50 14.11 13.26 -3.45
CA PRO A 50 14.20 14.35 -2.49
C PRO A 50 12.95 14.51 -1.61
N SER A 51 11.74 14.26 -2.15
CA SER A 51 10.50 14.31 -1.38
C SER A 51 10.39 13.18 -0.36
N PHE A 52 10.88 11.98 -0.70
CA PHE A 52 10.94 10.88 0.26
C PHE A 52 11.92 11.19 1.41
N ILE A 53 13.12 11.67 1.08
CA ILE A 53 14.14 12.04 2.07
C ILE A 53 13.63 13.15 3.00
N ALA A 54 12.93 14.16 2.47
CA ALA A 54 12.35 15.23 3.27
C ALA A 54 11.36 14.71 4.32
N VAL A 55 10.44 13.83 3.92
CA VAL A 55 9.47 13.21 4.85
C VAL A 55 10.16 12.31 5.87
N MET A 56 11.22 11.59 5.48
CA MET A 56 11.99 10.77 6.42
C MET A 56 12.70 11.62 7.47
N ASN A 57 13.23 12.78 7.10
CA ASN A 57 13.82 13.71 8.06
C ASN A 57 12.75 14.26 9.02
N GLU A 58 11.58 14.67 8.51
CA GLU A 58 10.45 15.14 9.32
C GLU A 58 9.97 14.09 10.33
N ILE A 59 9.99 12.80 9.97
CA ILE A 59 9.54 11.71 10.85
C ILE A 59 10.58 11.35 11.93
N GLN A 60 11.87 11.59 11.68
CA GLN A 60 12.94 11.28 12.63
C GLN A 60 13.10 12.32 13.74
N GLU A 61 12.65 13.55 13.50
CA GLU A 61 12.60 14.63 14.50
C GLU A 61 11.55 14.36 15.60
#